data_AF-A0A1F2Y9V9-F1
#
_entry.id   AF-A0A1F2Y9V9-F1
#
_cell.length_a   1.000
_cell.length_b   1.000
_cell.length_c   1.000
_cell.angle_alpha   90.00
_cell.angle_beta   90.00
_cell.angle_gamma   90.00
#
_symmetry.space_group_name_H-M   'P 1'
#
loop_
_entity.id
_entity.type
_entity.pdbx_description
1 polymer ?
#
loop_
_entity_poly.entity_id
_entity_poly.type
_entity_poly.pdbx_seq_one_letter_code
_entity_poly.pdbx_strand_id
1 'polypeptide(L)'
;VTQTRVAKAKSDALNWEKSGTYQGFISLLQRIFGMYASIEQLLHTLLFTLAGVTHDWGLAIVVFTVGIRLLLVPLSLRAAKSAIAQASISDRLRQLQQSWTGSKTELQTAQQQLMKDHGVKPVSSALLLFVQAPVFFVLYRLFRYLNHPAATILVPWVPYLTIADPFHIVPILAAVLIALGTFVTYGPSQSGKAQLLSAIVSCSVTLIVLWAAPIAVSLYYTTSGVWGTMERFFFKRLLVSKNLATAA
;
A
#
# COMPACT_ATOMS: atom_id res chain seq x y z
N VAL A 1 -28.24 29.99 27.74
CA VAL A 1 -28.42 29.21 26.48
C VAL A 1 -27.20 28.37 26.13
N THR A 2 -25.98 28.91 26.23
CA THR A 2 -24.74 28.20 25.85
C THR A 2 -24.40 27.02 26.78
N GLN A 3 -24.51 27.16 28.10
CA GLN A 3 -24.22 26.07 29.04
C GLN A 3 -25.20 24.89 28.94
N THR A 4 -26.48 25.16 28.67
CA THR A 4 -27.51 24.12 28.51
C THR A 4 -27.27 23.27 27.25
N ARG A 5 -26.78 23.89 26.17
CA ARG A 5 -26.38 23.18 24.94
C ARG A 5 -25.13 22.32 25.14
N VAL A 6 -24.15 22.80 25.91
CA VAL A 6 -22.93 22.04 26.25
C VAL A 6 -23.24 20.85 27.16
N ALA A 7 -24.10 21.04 28.17
CA ALA A 7 -24.52 19.95 29.06
C ALA A 7 -25.28 18.85 28.30
N LYS A 8 -26.16 19.24 27.37
CA LYS A 8 -26.87 18.30 26.49
C LYS A 8 -25.90 17.53 25.59
N ALA A 9 -24.97 18.23 24.93
CA ALA A 9 -23.96 17.59 24.08
C ALA A 9 -23.08 16.59 24.84
N LYS A 10 -22.70 16.91 26.09
CA LYS A 10 -21.93 15.99 26.96
C LYS A 10 -22.74 14.76 27.36
N SER A 11 -24.01 14.93 27.68
CA SER A 11 -24.94 13.82 27.97
C SER A 11 -25.13 12.91 26.75
N ASP A 12 -25.31 13.51 25.57
CA ASP A 12 -25.50 12.77 24.32
C ASP A 12 -24.24 11.96 23.95
N ALA A 13 -23.04 12.52 24.18
CA ALA A 13 -21.77 11.80 23.99
C ALA A 13 -21.62 10.60 24.95
N LEU A 14 -21.94 10.79 26.23
CA LEU A 14 -21.92 9.70 27.23
C LEU A 14 -22.92 8.58 26.90
N ASN A 15 -24.10 8.95 26.42
CA ASN A 15 -25.11 7.98 25.99
C ASN A 15 -24.67 7.23 24.72
N TRP A 16 -23.97 7.91 23.82
CA TRP A 16 -23.39 7.29 22.63
C TRP A 16 -22.26 6.31 22.99
N GLU A 17 -21.38 6.63 23.94
CA GLU A 17 -20.34 5.73 24.43
C GLU A 17 -20.90 4.44 25.07
N LYS A 18 -22.06 4.55 25.72
CA LYS A 18 -22.78 3.41 26.27
C LYS A 18 -23.64 2.66 25.25
N SER A 19 -23.78 3.18 24.03
CA SER A 19 -24.59 2.55 23.00
C SER A 19 -23.94 1.22 22.55
N GLY A 20 -24.78 0.22 22.25
CA GLY A 20 -24.31 -1.06 21.71
C GLY A 20 -23.53 -0.90 20.40
N THR A 21 -23.82 0.14 19.62
CA THR A 21 -23.08 0.49 18.40
C THR A 21 -21.64 0.90 18.69
N TYR A 22 -21.42 1.74 19.70
CA TYR A 22 -20.07 2.15 20.10
C TYR A 22 -19.29 0.97 20.67
N GLN A 23 -19.88 0.20 21.58
CA GLN A 23 -19.22 -0.98 22.17
C GLN A 23 -18.92 -2.05 21.11
N GLY A 24 -19.83 -2.25 20.14
CA GLY A 24 -19.60 -3.10 18.98
C GLY A 24 -18.43 -2.59 18.10
N PHE A 25 -18.34 -1.29 17.87
CA PHE A 25 -17.22 -0.68 17.16
C PHE A 25 -15.89 -0.84 17.91
N ILE A 26 -15.85 -0.56 19.21
CA ILE A 26 -14.64 -0.69 20.04
C ILE A 26 -14.15 -2.13 20.09
N SER A 27 -15.05 -3.10 20.29
CA SER A 27 -14.67 -4.52 20.30
C SER A 27 -14.12 -4.98 18.94
N LEU A 28 -14.65 -4.47 17.82
CA LEU A 28 -14.08 -4.72 16.50
C LEU A 28 -12.67 -4.12 16.37
N LEU A 29 -12.46 -2.88 16.83
CA LEU A 29 -11.13 -2.27 16.84
C LEU A 29 -10.13 -3.07 17.68
N GLN A 30 -10.52 -3.48 18.89
CA GLN A 30 -9.67 -4.29 19.76
C GLN A 30 -9.28 -5.61 19.11
N ARG A 31 -10.22 -6.30 18.44
CA ARG A 31 -9.92 -7.54 17.71
C ARG A 31 -8.92 -7.30 16.58
N ILE A 32 -9.07 -6.20 15.84
CA ILE A 32 -8.13 -5.81 14.79
C ILE A 32 -6.75 -5.58 15.42
N PHE A 33 -6.64 -4.72 16.43
CA PHE A 33 -5.36 -4.41 17.08
C PHE A 33 -4.70 -5.66 17.70
N GLY A 34 -5.46 -6.55 18.33
CA GLY A 34 -4.94 -7.81 18.87
C GLY A 34 -4.37 -8.74 17.80
N MET A 35 -5.04 -8.84 16.65
CA MET A 35 -4.51 -9.58 15.49
C MET A 35 -3.23 -8.94 14.96
N TYR A 36 -3.19 -7.61 14.84
CA TYR A 36 -1.98 -6.89 14.44
C TYR A 36 -0.81 -7.13 15.37
N ALA A 37 -1.02 -7.10 16.69
CA ALA A 37 0.03 -7.34 17.67
C ALA A 37 0.62 -8.76 17.52
N SER A 38 -0.23 -9.76 17.26
CA SER A 38 0.20 -11.15 17.04
C SER A 38 1.04 -11.28 15.76
N ILE A 39 0.59 -10.66 14.67
CA ILE A 39 1.32 -10.63 13.39
C ILE A 39 2.65 -9.89 13.57
N GLU A 40 2.64 -8.74 14.22
CA GLU A 40 3.82 -7.93 14.48
C GLU A 40 4.89 -8.71 15.26
N GLN A 41 4.50 -9.46 16.30
CA GLN A 41 5.43 -10.28 17.06
C GLN A 41 6.06 -11.38 16.19
N LEU A 42 5.27 -12.05 15.35
CA LEU A 42 5.78 -13.07 14.44
C LEU A 42 6.75 -12.48 13.41
N LEU A 43 6.38 -11.35 12.81
CA LEU A 43 7.21 -10.65 11.83
C LEU A 43 8.51 -10.12 12.45
N HIS A 44 8.46 -9.66 13.69
CA HIS A 44 9.63 -9.24 14.44
C HIS A 44 10.60 -10.40 14.66
N THR A 45 10.12 -11.55 15.15
CA THR A 45 10.95 -12.75 15.31
C THR A 45 11.56 -13.20 13.98
N LEU A 46 10.78 -13.15 12.91
CA LEU A 46 11.27 -13.47 11.56
C LEU A 46 12.39 -12.52 11.12
N LEU A 47 12.24 -11.21 11.31
CA LEU A 47 13.27 -10.25 10.93
C LEU A 47 14.56 -10.45 11.73
N PHE A 48 14.47 -10.71 13.03
CA PHE A 48 15.63 -10.93 13.90
C PHE A 48 16.36 -12.23 13.59
N THR A 49 15.62 -13.30 13.30
CA THR A 49 16.23 -14.57 12.86
C THR A 49 16.94 -14.41 11.53
N LEU A 50 16.33 -13.68 10.57
CA LEU A 50 17.00 -13.34 9.31
C LEU A 50 18.26 -12.53 9.54
N ALA A 51 18.24 -11.52 10.42
CA ALA A 51 19.42 -10.73 10.76
C ALA A 51 20.53 -11.56 11.41
N GLY A 52 20.18 -12.53 12.26
CA GLY A 52 21.14 -13.48 12.83
C GLY A 52 21.77 -14.40 11.79
N VAL A 53 21.01 -14.80 10.75
CA VAL A 53 21.53 -15.65 9.66
C VAL A 53 22.38 -14.85 8.68
N THR A 54 21.91 -13.68 8.24
CA THR A 54 22.61 -12.84 7.26
C THR A 54 23.80 -12.11 7.84
N HIS A 55 23.83 -11.92 9.17
CA HIS A 55 24.79 -11.06 9.88
C HIS A 55 24.78 -9.60 9.36
N ASP A 56 23.73 -9.21 8.63
CA ASP A 56 23.57 -7.90 8.01
C ASP A 56 22.08 -7.51 8.06
N TRP A 57 21.79 -6.42 8.77
CA TRP A 57 20.44 -5.92 8.99
C TRP A 57 19.79 -5.37 7.72
N GLY A 58 20.56 -4.74 6.82
CA GLY A 58 20.05 -4.27 5.54
C GLY A 58 19.63 -5.42 4.65
N LEU A 59 20.45 -6.47 4.57
CA LEU A 59 20.11 -7.69 3.84
C LEU A 59 18.90 -8.40 4.46
N ALA A 60 18.83 -8.46 5.79
CA ALA A 60 17.67 -9.02 6.49
C ALA A 60 16.37 -8.29 6.11
N ILE A 61 16.38 -6.95 6.03
CA ILE A 61 15.23 -6.16 5.58
C ILE A 61 14.84 -6.50 4.14
N VAL A 62 15.81 -6.63 3.23
CA VAL A 62 15.54 -6.99 1.83
C VAL A 62 14.90 -8.37 1.73
N VAL A 63 15.52 -9.39 2.35
CA VAL A 63 15.02 -10.77 2.34
C VAL A 63 13.64 -10.87 3.00
N PHE A 64 13.46 -10.20 4.13
CA PHE A 64 12.17 -10.11 4.81
C PHE A 64 11.10 -9.51 3.90
N THR A 65 11.41 -8.39 3.24
CA THR A 65 10.48 -7.71 2.33
C THR A 65 10.08 -8.61 1.16
N VAL A 66 11.05 -9.28 0.54
CA VAL A 66 10.81 -10.23 -0.55
C VAL A 66 9.95 -11.41 -0.07
N GLY A 67 10.22 -11.97 1.12
CA GLY A 67 9.45 -13.06 1.69
C GLY A 67 7.98 -12.68 1.94
N ILE A 68 7.73 -11.50 2.52
CA ILE A 68 6.36 -11.00 2.71
C ILE A 68 5.68 -10.75 1.37
N ARG A 69 6.39 -10.12 0.42
CA ARG A 69 5.84 -9.88 -0.91
C ARG A 69 5.47 -11.19 -1.63
N LEU A 70 6.27 -12.24 -1.47
CA LEU A 70 5.99 -13.56 -2.02
C LEU A 70 4.71 -14.17 -1.44
N LEU A 71 4.50 -14.08 -0.12
CA LEU A 71 3.26 -14.53 0.53
C LEU A 71 2.03 -13.75 0.06
N LEU A 72 2.22 -12.50 -0.36
CA LEU A 72 1.17 -11.62 -0.85
C LEU A 72 0.87 -11.75 -2.34
N VAL A 73 1.68 -12.48 -3.10
CA VAL A 73 1.46 -12.77 -4.54
C VAL A 73 0.02 -13.20 -4.87
N PRO A 74 -0.62 -14.16 -4.17
CA PRO A 74 -2.00 -14.56 -4.50
C PRO A 74 -2.99 -13.41 -4.32
N LEU A 75 -2.77 -12.54 -3.33
CA LEU A 75 -3.58 -11.35 -3.11
C LEU A 75 -3.34 -10.32 -4.22
N SER A 76 -2.08 -10.04 -4.54
CA SER A 76 -1.71 -9.13 -5.63
C SER A 76 -2.24 -9.59 -6.98
N LEU A 77 -2.26 -10.90 -7.24
CA LEU A 77 -2.81 -11.46 -8.48
C LEU A 77 -4.32 -11.22 -8.58
N ARG A 78 -5.06 -11.35 -7.47
CA ARG A 78 -6.50 -11.00 -7.43
C ARG A 78 -6.69 -9.50 -7.68
N ALA A 79 -5.83 -8.66 -7.10
CA ALA A 79 -5.85 -7.23 -7.32
C ALA A 79 -5.61 -6.86 -8.80
N ALA A 80 -4.60 -7.48 -9.42
CA ALA A 80 -4.27 -7.28 -10.83
C ALA A 80 -5.41 -7.71 -11.77
N LYS A 81 -6.03 -8.87 -11.51
CA LYS A 81 -7.19 -9.35 -12.29
C LYS A 81 -8.36 -8.36 -12.26
N SER A 82 -8.68 -7.81 -11.08
CA SER A 82 -9.72 -6.78 -10.94
C SER A 82 -9.36 -5.50 -11.69
N ALA A 83 -8.11 -5.05 -11.61
CA ALA A 83 -7.65 -3.87 -12.35
C ALA A 83 -7.78 -4.03 -13.87
N ILE A 84 -7.47 -5.22 -14.41
CA ILE A 84 -7.64 -5.53 -15.84
C ILE A 84 -9.12 -5.58 -16.21
N ALA A 85 -9.97 -6.19 -15.38
CA ALA A 85 -11.40 -6.21 -15.61
C ALA A 85 -11.98 -4.78 -15.62
N GLN A 86 -11.50 -3.92 -14.72
CA GLN A 86 -11.86 -2.50 -14.71
C GLN A 86 -11.37 -1.75 -15.96
N ALA A 87 -10.17 -2.07 -16.45
CA ALA A 87 -9.65 -1.53 -17.70
C ALA A 87 -10.54 -1.92 -18.91
N SER A 88 -11.08 -3.13 -18.94
CA SER A 88 -11.94 -3.60 -20.04
C SER A 88 -13.25 -2.81 -20.18
N ILE A 89 -13.74 -2.21 -19.09
CA ILE A 89 -14.98 -1.43 -19.07
C ILE A 89 -14.73 0.09 -19.01
N SER A 90 -13.47 0.54 -19.07
CA SER A 90 -13.15 1.95 -18.88
C SER A 90 -13.79 2.86 -19.91
N ASP A 91 -13.93 2.39 -21.15
CA ASP A 91 -14.55 3.18 -22.22
C ASP A 91 -16.06 3.29 -22.04
N ARG A 92 -16.73 2.22 -21.58
CA ARG A 92 -18.15 2.27 -21.20
C ARG A 92 -18.40 3.21 -20.02
N LEU A 93 -17.49 3.19 -19.04
CA LEU A 93 -17.53 4.14 -17.90
C LEU A 93 -17.36 5.60 -18.35
N ARG A 94 -16.47 5.86 -19.32
CA ARG A 94 -16.28 7.20 -19.91
C ARG A 94 -17.50 7.65 -20.71
N GLN A 95 -18.08 6.77 -21.53
CA GLN A 95 -19.30 7.06 -22.28
C GLN A 95 -20.46 7.39 -21.34
N LEU A 96 -20.67 6.58 -20.29
CA LEU A 96 -21.67 6.83 -19.27
C LEU A 96 -21.45 8.21 -18.63
N GLN A 97 -20.21 8.57 -18.29
CA GLN A 97 -19.89 9.87 -17.70
C GLN A 97 -20.15 11.04 -18.67
N GLN A 98 -19.89 10.87 -19.97
CA GLN A 98 -20.12 11.91 -20.97
C GLN A 98 -21.59 12.10 -21.31
N SER A 99 -22.38 11.02 -21.31
CA SER A 99 -23.82 11.09 -21.60
C SER A 99 -24.66 11.47 -20.37
N TRP A 100 -24.08 11.51 -19.17
CA TRP A 100 -24.82 11.74 -17.93
C TRP A 100 -25.12 13.22 -17.70
N THR A 101 -26.40 13.56 -17.60
CA THR A 101 -26.89 14.92 -17.32
C THR A 101 -27.47 15.06 -15.91
N GLY A 102 -27.62 13.97 -15.16
CA GLY A 102 -28.19 13.94 -13.81
C GLY A 102 -27.20 14.29 -12.70
N SER A 103 -27.55 13.97 -11.45
CA SER A 103 -26.73 14.29 -10.28
C SER A 103 -25.45 13.43 -10.20
N LYS A 104 -24.42 13.96 -9.53
CA LYS A 104 -23.17 13.21 -9.26
C LYS A 104 -23.41 11.92 -8.47
N THR A 105 -24.40 11.91 -7.57
CA THR A 105 -24.72 10.75 -6.73
C THR A 105 -25.33 9.62 -7.56
N GLU A 106 -26.23 9.96 -8.48
CA GLU A 106 -26.81 8.97 -9.39
C GLU A 106 -25.76 8.45 -10.39
N LEU A 107 -24.87 9.32 -10.88
CA LEU A 107 -23.75 8.90 -11.73
C LEU A 107 -22.86 7.87 -11.02
N GLN A 108 -22.50 8.11 -9.75
CA GLN A 108 -21.70 7.16 -8.97
C GLN A 108 -22.43 5.81 -8.81
N THR A 109 -23.75 5.85 -8.59
CA THR A 109 -24.56 4.64 -8.46
C THR A 109 -24.64 3.87 -9.78
N ALA A 110 -24.85 4.56 -10.91
CA ALA A 110 -24.86 3.97 -12.24
C ALA A 110 -23.49 3.38 -12.62
N GLN A 111 -22.38 4.07 -12.31
CA GLN A 111 -21.03 3.55 -12.49
C GLN A 111 -20.79 2.28 -11.65
N GLN A 112 -21.23 2.27 -10.40
CA GLN A 112 -21.13 1.09 -9.54
C GLN A 112 -21.96 -0.09 -10.08
N GLN A 113 -23.16 0.18 -10.57
CA GLN A 113 -24.00 -0.85 -11.17
C GLN A 113 -23.35 -1.43 -12.43
N LEU A 114 -22.84 -0.57 -13.31
CA LEU A 114 -22.12 -1.00 -14.50
C LEU A 114 -20.90 -1.88 -14.16
N MET A 115 -20.14 -1.52 -13.12
CA MET A 115 -19.01 -2.34 -12.64
C MET A 115 -19.50 -3.71 -12.14
N LYS A 116 -20.61 -3.76 -11.39
CA LYS A 116 -21.19 -5.02 -10.87
C LYS A 116 -21.71 -5.91 -12.01
N ASP A 117 -22.41 -5.34 -12.98
CA ASP A 117 -23.00 -6.07 -14.11
C ASP A 117 -21.91 -6.74 -14.96
N HIS A 118 -20.71 -6.15 -15.02
CA HIS A 118 -19.54 -6.72 -15.71
C HIS A 118 -18.66 -7.57 -14.79
N GLY A 119 -19.12 -7.90 -13.58
CA GLY A 119 -18.39 -8.76 -12.63
C GLY A 119 -17.11 -8.13 -12.06
N VAL A 120 -16.92 -6.82 -12.19
CA VAL A 120 -15.76 -6.11 -11.66
C VAL A 120 -15.92 -5.93 -10.15
N LYS A 121 -15.17 -6.73 -9.39
CA LYS A 121 -15.09 -6.58 -7.93
C LYS A 121 -14.15 -5.42 -7.61
N PRO A 122 -14.58 -4.37 -6.89
CA PRO A 122 -13.68 -3.33 -6.43
C PRO A 122 -12.73 -3.94 -5.41
N VAL A 123 -11.43 -3.99 -5.72
CA VAL A 123 -10.42 -4.35 -4.72
C VAL A 123 -10.31 -3.16 -3.78
N SER A 124 -10.63 -3.37 -2.50
CA SER A 124 -10.55 -2.32 -1.50
C SER A 124 -9.11 -1.84 -1.38
N SER A 125 -8.84 -0.59 -1.73
CA SER A 125 -7.56 0.09 -1.48
C SER A 125 -7.16 0.02 0.00
N ALA A 126 -8.15 -0.02 0.90
CA ALA A 126 -7.97 -0.26 2.33
C ALA A 126 -7.29 -1.61 2.64
N LEU A 127 -7.51 -2.67 1.84
CA LEU A 127 -6.91 -3.98 2.09
C LEU A 127 -5.39 -3.95 1.85
N LEU A 128 -4.91 -3.22 0.85
CA LEU A 128 -3.47 -3.06 0.62
C LEU A 128 -2.83 -2.29 1.78
N LEU A 129 -3.46 -1.20 2.25
CA LEU A 129 -2.97 -0.44 3.39
C LEU A 129 -2.96 -1.28 4.68
N PHE A 130 -4.00 -2.11 4.87
CA PHE A 130 -4.11 -3.01 6.01
C PHE A 130 -2.96 -4.03 6.04
N VAL A 131 -2.63 -4.64 4.90
CA VAL A 131 -1.53 -5.60 4.80
C VAL A 131 -0.17 -4.95 4.96
N GLN A 132 -0.06 -3.67 4.61
CA GLN A 132 1.17 -2.90 4.65
C GLN A 132 1.53 -2.40 6.06
N ALA A 133 0.52 -2.08 6.88
CA ALA A 133 0.72 -1.53 8.23
C ALA A 133 1.58 -2.37 9.19
N PRO A 134 1.43 -3.72 9.30
CA PRO A 134 2.21 -4.53 10.23
C PRO A 134 3.71 -4.46 9.93
N VAL A 135 4.07 -4.42 8.64
CA VAL A 135 5.46 -4.33 8.20
C VAL A 135 6.11 -3.03 8.67
N PHE A 136 5.38 -1.91 8.61
CA PHE A 136 5.88 -0.64 9.13
C PHE A 136 6.10 -0.66 10.64
N PHE A 137 5.21 -1.27 11.42
CA PHE A 137 5.37 -1.38 12.87
C PHE A 137 6.62 -2.20 13.24
N VAL A 138 6.90 -3.28 12.50
CA VAL A 138 8.11 -4.11 12.68
C VAL A 138 9.37 -3.30 12.40
N LEU A 139 9.40 -2.55 11.30
CA LEU A 139 10.52 -1.66 10.98
C LEU A 139 10.67 -0.53 12.01
N TYR A 140 9.57 -0.04 12.58
CA TYR A 140 9.62 0.96 13.64
C TYR A 140 10.22 0.39 14.95
N ARG A 141 9.85 -0.83 15.35
CA ARG A 141 10.47 -1.49 16.52
C ARG A 141 11.94 -1.77 16.31
N LEU A 142 12.34 -2.11 15.09
CA LEU A 142 13.75 -2.29 14.73
C LEU A 142 14.58 -1.06 15.14
N PHE A 143 14.06 0.15 14.92
CA PHE A 143 14.75 1.38 15.30
C PHE A 143 14.99 1.54 16.80
N ARG A 144 14.11 0.98 17.64
CA ARG A 144 14.30 1.01 19.10
C ARG A 144 15.35 0.02 19.57
N TYR A 145 15.63 -1.01 18.78
CA TYR A 145 16.59 -2.06 19.12
C TYR A 145 18.00 -1.78 18.56
N LEU A 146 18.10 -1.17 17.38
CA LEU A 146 19.36 -0.82 16.74
C LEU A 146 20.00 0.45 17.35
N ASN A 147 20.46 0.35 18.60
CA ASN A 147 21.29 1.37 19.25
C ASN A 147 22.79 1.21 18.97
N HIS A 148 23.17 0.26 18.11
CA HIS A 148 24.56 -0.03 17.73
C HIS A 148 24.77 0.18 16.22
N PRO A 149 26.01 0.43 15.77
CA PRO A 149 26.33 0.49 14.35
C PRO A 149 25.83 -0.77 13.64
N ALA A 150 24.96 -0.57 12.66
CA ALA A 150 24.32 -1.63 11.89
C ALA A 150 24.60 -1.38 10.40
N ALA A 151 25.89 -1.20 10.09
CA ALA A 151 26.34 -1.01 8.72
C ALA A 151 25.92 -2.21 7.88
N THR A 152 25.51 -1.95 6.64
CA THR A 152 25.08 -2.97 5.69
C THR A 152 25.91 -2.86 4.43
N ILE A 153 26.18 -4.01 3.80
CA ILE A 153 26.85 -4.06 2.50
C ILE A 153 26.07 -3.34 1.39
N LEU A 154 24.75 -3.18 1.56
CA LEU A 154 23.88 -2.52 0.58
C LEU A 154 24.01 -0.99 0.58
N VAL A 155 24.41 -0.41 1.73
CA VAL A 155 24.54 1.03 1.95
C VAL A 155 25.85 1.25 2.73
N PRO A 156 27.01 0.97 2.13
CA PRO A 156 28.29 0.96 2.84
C PRO A 156 28.72 2.35 3.32
N TRP A 157 28.15 3.42 2.74
CA TRP A 157 28.43 4.80 3.14
C TRP A 157 27.68 5.26 4.40
N VAL A 158 26.81 4.42 4.98
CA VAL A 158 26.06 4.79 6.19
C VAL A 158 26.27 3.79 7.34
N PRO A 159 26.73 4.25 8.52
CA PRO A 159 26.99 3.36 9.65
C PRO A 159 25.74 2.91 10.43
N TYR A 160 24.60 3.61 10.31
CA TYR A 160 23.39 3.33 11.08
C TYR A 160 22.14 3.27 10.19
N LEU A 161 21.31 2.24 10.33
CA LEU A 161 20.06 2.11 9.56
C LEU A 161 18.91 3.00 10.10
N THR A 162 19.10 3.58 11.28
CA THR A 162 18.16 4.44 11.99
C THR A 162 18.22 5.90 11.55
N ILE A 163 19.29 6.31 10.87
CA ILE A 163 19.44 7.69 10.37
C ILE A 163 18.94 7.80 8.93
N ALA A 164 18.61 9.02 8.52
CA ALA A 164 18.33 9.33 7.12
C ALA A 164 19.61 9.21 6.28
N ASP A 165 19.46 8.89 4.99
CA ASP A 165 20.58 8.79 4.05
C ASP A 165 21.20 10.17 3.79
N PRO A 166 22.44 10.44 4.23
CA PRO A 166 23.06 11.76 4.06
C PRO A 166 23.17 12.18 2.60
N PHE A 167 23.36 11.22 1.68
CA PHE A 167 23.49 11.47 0.25
C PHE A 167 22.17 11.28 -0.51
N HIS A 168 21.11 10.87 0.17
CA HIS A 168 19.77 10.66 -0.39
C HIS A 168 19.73 9.72 -1.61
N ILE A 169 20.75 8.87 -1.79
CA ILE A 169 20.88 7.92 -2.91
C ILE A 169 19.75 6.88 -2.84
N VAL A 170 19.50 6.31 -1.66
CA VAL A 170 18.49 5.26 -1.47
C VAL A 170 17.06 5.81 -1.64
N PRO A 171 16.67 6.96 -1.02
CA PRO A 171 15.39 7.60 -1.29
C PRO A 171 15.13 7.92 -2.76
N ILE A 172 16.13 8.46 -3.48
CA ILE A 172 16.00 8.79 -4.91
C ILE A 172 15.79 7.51 -5.73
N LEU A 173 16.56 6.47 -5.46
CA LEU A 173 16.41 5.19 -6.13
C LEU A 173 15.01 4.60 -5.91
N ALA A 174 14.50 4.62 -4.67
CA ALA A 174 13.15 4.18 -4.35
C ALA A 174 12.08 4.96 -5.13
N ALA A 175 12.19 6.29 -5.15
CA ALA A 175 11.25 7.17 -5.84
C ALA A 175 11.21 6.90 -7.35
N VAL A 176 12.38 6.77 -7.98
CA VAL A 176 12.49 6.43 -9.42
C VAL A 176 11.89 5.07 -9.70
N LEU A 177 12.20 4.04 -8.91
CA LEU A 177 11.67 2.69 -9.11
C LEU A 177 10.14 2.64 -9.00
N ILE A 178 9.57 3.32 -8.01
CA ILE A 178 8.12 3.39 -7.82
C ILE A 178 7.47 4.16 -8.98
N ALA A 179 8.08 5.27 -9.42
CA ALA A 179 7.62 6.03 -10.58
C ALA A 179 7.66 5.20 -11.87
N LEU A 180 8.74 4.45 -12.13
CA LEU A 180 8.83 3.51 -13.25
C LEU A 180 7.73 2.45 -13.20
N GLY A 181 7.41 1.96 -12.01
CA GLY A 181 6.32 1.02 -11.78
C GLY A 181 4.97 1.55 -12.25
N THR A 182 4.73 2.86 -12.25
CA THR A 182 3.47 3.45 -12.74
C THR A 182 3.27 3.21 -14.24
N PHE A 183 4.33 3.25 -15.05
CA PHE A 183 4.27 3.01 -16.49
C PHE A 183 3.89 1.57 -16.83
N VAL A 184 4.12 0.64 -15.90
CA VAL A 184 3.70 -0.75 -16.02
C VAL A 184 2.41 -0.94 -15.21
N THR A 185 1.29 -0.44 -15.75
CA THR A 185 -0.03 -0.59 -15.11
C THR A 185 -0.83 -1.76 -15.69
N TYR A 186 -1.66 -2.37 -14.83
CA TYR A 186 -2.70 -3.32 -15.22
C TYR A 186 -4.09 -2.67 -15.39
N GLY A 187 -4.22 -1.41 -14.96
CA GLY A 187 -5.47 -0.67 -14.98
C GLY A 187 -5.74 0.01 -16.32
N PRO A 188 -6.82 0.82 -16.40
CA PRO A 188 -7.15 1.57 -17.61
C PRO A 188 -5.94 2.36 -18.13
N SER A 189 -5.64 2.21 -19.41
CA SER A 189 -4.59 3.00 -20.07
C SER A 189 -4.92 4.49 -19.90
N GLN A 190 -4.06 5.21 -19.20
CA GLN A 190 -4.15 6.66 -19.11
C GLN A 190 -3.59 7.27 -20.39
N SER A 191 -4.01 8.49 -20.74
CA SER A 191 -3.35 9.25 -21.80
C SER A 191 -1.87 9.46 -21.43
N GLY A 192 -0.97 9.57 -22.41
CA GLY A 192 0.46 9.69 -22.15
C GLY A 192 0.82 10.82 -21.15
N LYS A 193 0.11 11.95 -21.23
CA LYS A 193 0.25 13.07 -20.28
C LYS A 193 -0.20 12.71 -18.86
N ALA A 194 -1.33 12.03 -18.70
CA ALA A 194 -1.82 11.61 -17.39
C ALA A 194 -0.93 10.53 -16.77
N GLN A 195 -0.41 9.62 -17.58
CA GLN A 195 0.57 8.61 -17.16
C GLN A 195 1.85 9.26 -16.63
N LEU A 196 2.41 10.23 -17.37
CA LEU A 196 3.59 10.99 -16.93
C LEU A 196 3.31 11.76 -15.64
N LEU A 197 2.14 12.41 -15.53
CA LEU A 197 1.74 13.11 -14.30
C LEU A 197 1.67 12.15 -13.11
N SER A 198 1.09 10.96 -13.28
CA SER A 198 1.03 9.95 -12.21
C SER A 198 2.42 9.48 -11.77
N ALA A 199 3.36 9.36 -12.71
CA ALA A 199 4.75 9.00 -12.42
C ALA A 199 5.47 10.11 -11.64
N ILE A 200 5.32 11.37 -12.08
CA ILE A 200 5.89 12.54 -11.41
C ILE A 200 5.35 12.65 -9.99
N VAL A 201 4.02 12.56 -9.82
CA VAL A 201 3.38 12.63 -8.48
C VAL A 201 3.89 11.50 -7.59
N SER A 202 3.95 10.26 -8.10
CA SER A 202 4.44 9.12 -7.31
C SER A 202 5.90 9.27 -6.91
N CYS A 203 6.75 9.79 -7.82
CA CYS A 203 8.15 10.09 -7.54
C CYS A 203 8.27 11.14 -6.43
N SER A 204 7.62 12.30 -6.61
CA SER A 204 7.70 13.42 -5.69
C SER A 204 7.17 13.08 -4.30
N VAL A 205 6.01 12.41 -4.21
CA VAL A 205 5.43 12.01 -2.91
C VAL A 205 6.36 11.02 -2.20
N THR A 206 6.89 10.03 -2.92
CA THR A 206 7.82 9.06 -2.34
C THR A 206 9.08 9.76 -1.84
N LEU A 207 9.64 10.68 -2.65
CA LEU A 207 10.85 11.39 -2.29
C LEU A 207 10.65 12.26 -1.05
N ILE A 208 9.54 13.00 -0.96
CA ILE A 208 9.21 13.84 0.21
C ILE A 208 9.09 12.99 1.47
N VAL A 209 8.40 11.84 1.37
CA VAL A 209 8.21 10.93 2.53
C VAL A 209 9.54 10.32 2.96
N LEU A 210 10.40 9.94 2.01
CA LEU A 210 11.65 9.26 2.31
C LEU A 210 12.82 10.19 2.60
N TRP A 211 12.68 11.49 2.36
CA TRP A 211 13.77 12.46 2.49
C TRP A 211 14.37 12.48 3.91
N ALA A 212 13.50 12.51 4.92
CA ALA A 212 13.90 12.46 6.33
C ALA A 212 13.71 11.06 6.95
N ALA A 213 13.34 10.06 6.16
CA ALA A 213 13.06 8.72 6.67
C ALA A 213 14.37 7.97 6.95
N PRO A 214 14.39 7.10 7.98
CA PRO A 214 15.52 6.21 8.21
C PRO A 214 15.82 5.31 7.02
N ILE A 215 17.09 4.95 6.83
CA ILE A 215 17.54 4.10 5.73
C ILE A 215 16.83 2.75 5.71
N ALA A 216 16.50 2.16 6.86
CA ALA A 216 15.73 0.91 6.88
C ALA A 216 14.38 1.05 6.14
N VAL A 217 13.70 2.18 6.28
CA VAL A 217 12.44 2.47 5.58
C VAL A 217 12.72 2.69 4.09
N SER A 218 13.76 3.44 3.74
CA SER A 218 14.12 3.66 2.34
C SER A 218 14.53 2.37 1.62
N LEU A 219 15.25 1.46 2.29
CA LEU A 219 15.59 0.12 1.78
C LEU A 219 14.35 -0.75 1.59
N TYR A 220 13.43 -0.70 2.55
CA TYR A 220 12.14 -1.37 2.43
C TYR A 220 11.37 -0.89 1.18
N TYR A 221 11.24 0.43 1.01
CA TYR A 221 10.54 1.01 -0.14
C TYR A 221 11.26 0.74 -1.46
N THR A 222 12.59 0.77 -1.48
CA THR A 222 13.40 0.42 -2.66
C THR A 222 13.11 -1.01 -3.09
N THR A 223 13.25 -1.97 -2.16
CA THR A 223 13.01 -3.40 -2.41
C THR A 223 11.58 -3.65 -2.86
N SER A 224 10.63 -3.02 -2.18
CA SER A 224 9.21 -3.06 -2.52
C SER A 224 8.93 -2.47 -3.91
N GLY A 225 9.62 -1.40 -4.32
CA GLY A 225 9.52 -0.79 -5.64
C GLY A 225 10.06 -1.68 -6.76
N VAL A 226 11.22 -2.33 -6.52
CA VAL A 226 11.77 -3.34 -7.42
C VAL A 226 10.77 -4.49 -7.59
N TRP A 227 10.32 -5.09 -6.48
CA TRP A 227 9.34 -6.17 -6.50
C TRP A 227 8.07 -5.77 -7.22
N GLY A 228 7.49 -4.62 -6.86
CA GLY A 228 6.24 -4.14 -7.43
C GLY A 228 6.34 -3.94 -8.94
N THR A 229 7.45 -3.41 -9.44
CA THR A 229 7.70 -3.24 -10.88
C THR A 229 7.90 -4.58 -11.58
N MET A 230 8.64 -5.51 -10.97
CA MET A 230 8.82 -6.86 -11.50
C MET A 230 7.50 -7.63 -11.58
N GLU A 231 6.71 -7.59 -10.51
CA GLU A 231 5.39 -8.22 -10.43
C GLU A 231 4.47 -7.64 -11.51
N ARG A 232 4.45 -6.31 -11.66
CA ARG A 232 3.78 -5.55 -12.75
C ARG A 232 4.12 -6.05 -14.13
N PHE A 233 5.40 -6.23 -14.39
CA PHE A 233 5.84 -6.75 -15.67
C PHE A 233 5.39 -8.20 -15.89
N PHE A 234 5.53 -9.05 -14.87
CA PHE A 234 5.22 -10.47 -14.93
C PHE A 234 3.72 -10.74 -15.11
N PHE A 235 2.84 -10.17 -14.27
CA PHE A 235 1.41 -10.40 -14.42
C PHE A 235 0.84 -9.76 -15.68
N LYS A 236 1.41 -8.63 -16.17
CA LYS A 236 0.99 -8.06 -17.45
C LYS A 236 1.23 -9.06 -18.58
N ARG A 237 2.42 -9.67 -18.63
CA ARG A 237 2.72 -10.72 -19.62
C ARG A 237 1.83 -11.96 -19.46
N LEU A 238 1.59 -12.42 -18.24
CA LEU A 238 0.78 -13.62 -17.98
C LEU A 238 -0.73 -13.44 -18.23
N LEU A 239 -1.30 -12.31 -17.86
CA LEU A 239 -2.75 -12.09 -17.91
C LEU A 239 -3.20 -11.57 -19.28
N VAL A 240 -2.38 -10.76 -19.96
CA VAL A 240 -2.68 -10.31 -21.33
C VAL A 240 -2.61 -11.47 -22.32
N SER A 241 -1.62 -12.36 -22.19
CA SER A 241 -1.51 -13.55 -23.06
C SER A 241 -2.69 -14.52 -22.90
N LYS A 242 -3.19 -14.72 -21.68
CA LYS A 242 -4.39 -15.54 -21.45
C LYS A 242 -5.65 -14.94 -22.07
N ASN A 243 -5.86 -13.63 -21.95
CA ASN A 243 -7.04 -12.99 -22.56
C ASN A 243 -7.06 -13.11 -24.09
N LEU A 244 -5.91 -13.02 -24.75
CA LEU A 244 -5.78 -13.25 -26.20
C LEU A 244 -6.08 -14.70 -26.59
N ALA A 245 -5.72 -15.68 -25.75
CA ALA A 245 -5.98 -17.09 -26.00
C ALA A 245 -7.45 -17.50 -25.77
N THR A 246 -8.21 -16.79 -24.94
CA THR A 246 -9.67 -17.01 -24.78
C THR A 246 -10.53 -16.22 -25.76
N ALA A 247 -9.94 -15.27 -26.51
CA ALA A 247 -10.62 -14.45 -27.51
C ALA A 247 -10.37 -14.92 -28.96
N ALA A 248 -9.47 -15.89 -29.16
CA ALA A 248 -9.20 -16.58 -30.41
C ALA A 248 -9.85 -17.96 -30.41
#